data_AF-A0A067H5H7-F1
#
_entry.id   AF-A0A067H5H7-F1
#
_cell.length_a   1.000
_cell.length_b   1.000
_cell.length_c   1.000
_cell.angle_alpha   90.00
_cell.angle_beta   90.00
_cell.angle_gamma   90.00
#
_symmetry.space_group_name_H-M   'P 1'
#
loop_
_entity.id
_entity.type
_entity.pdbx_description
1 polymer ?
#
loop_
_entity_poly.entity_id
_entity_poly.type
_entity_poly.pdbx_seq_one_letter_code
_entity_poly.pdbx_strand_id
1 'polypeptide(L)'
;NDKGDTLNASYYHIVSPLTNTAVGAELTHSFSSNENTLTIGTQHALDPLTSVKARVNNYGRASALIQHEWRPKSLFTISGEVDTRAIEKSAKIGLALALKP
;
A
#
# COMPACT_ATOMS: atom_id res chain seq x y z
N ASN A 1 -18.97 8.48 13.95
CA ASN A 1 -19.64 7.34 13.27
C ASN A 1 -20.00 7.81 11.88
N ASP A 2 -19.53 7.13 10.84
CA ASP A 2 -19.56 7.63 9.44
C ASP A 2 -20.96 7.58 8.80
N LYS A 3 -22.03 7.37 9.59
CA LYS A 3 -23.45 7.30 9.17
C LYS A 3 -23.76 6.48 7.91
N GLY A 4 -22.87 5.58 7.49
CA GLY A 4 -22.99 4.84 6.22
C GLY A 4 -22.62 5.67 4.97
N ASP A 5 -21.86 6.76 5.14
CA ASP A 5 -21.46 7.67 4.06
C ASP A 5 -20.52 7.04 3.04
N THR A 6 -19.77 6.01 3.43
CA THR A 6 -18.81 5.37 2.54
C THR A 6 -19.18 3.91 2.27
N LEU A 7 -19.17 3.53 1.00
CA LEU A 7 -19.23 2.15 0.54
C LEU A 7 -17.83 1.71 0.10
N ASN A 8 -17.37 0.56 0.59
CA ASN A 8 -16.07 0.00 0.22
C ASN A 8 -16.26 -1.40 -0.37
N ALA A 9 -15.67 -1.63 -1.53
CA ALA A 9 -15.55 -2.93 -2.17
C ALA A 9 -14.08 -3.23 -2.41
N SER A 10 -13.60 -4.38 -1.93
CA SER A 10 -12.21 -4.80 -2.13
C SER A 10 -12.14 -6.20 -2.73
N TYR A 11 -11.09 -6.43 -3.51
CA TYR A 11 -10.76 -7.72 -4.11
C TYR A 11 -9.27 -7.98 -3.88
N TYR A 12 -8.96 -9.17 -3.38
CA TYR A 12 -7.59 -9.59 -3.10
C TYR A 12 -7.35 -10.97 -3.72
N HIS A 13 -6.25 -11.10 -4.45
CA HIS A 13 -5.89 -12.32 -5.16
C HIS A 13 -4.42 -12.66 -4.97
N ILE A 14 -4.16 -13.88 -4.50
CA ILE A 14 -2.81 -14.41 -4.33
C ILE A 14 -2.42 -15.14 -5.62
N VAL A 15 -1.45 -14.59 -6.33
CA VAL A 15 -0.93 -15.15 -7.59
C VAL A 15 0.03 -16.30 -7.32
N SER A 16 0.90 -16.14 -6.32
CA SER A 16 1.85 -17.18 -5.94
C SER A 16 2.08 -17.17 -4.42
N PRO A 17 1.63 -18.21 -3.70
CA PRO A 17 1.89 -18.35 -2.28
C PRO A 17 3.38 -18.50 -1.96
N LEU A 18 4.16 -19.10 -2.86
CA LEU A 18 5.59 -19.38 -2.64
C LEU A 18 6.43 -18.11 -2.59
N THR A 19 6.08 -17.11 -3.40
CA THR A 19 6.76 -15.79 -3.44
C THR A 19 5.93 -14.69 -2.79
N ASN A 20 4.90 -15.06 -2.01
CA ASN A 20 3.95 -14.16 -1.37
C ASN A 20 3.45 -13.03 -2.31
N THR A 21 3.29 -13.37 -3.59
CA THR A 21 2.88 -12.44 -4.63
C THR A 21 1.37 -12.34 -4.62
N ALA A 22 0.86 -11.14 -4.37
CA ALA A 22 -0.57 -10.89 -4.40
C ALA A 22 -0.88 -9.54 -5.01
N VAL A 23 -2.04 -9.47 -5.63
CA VAL A 23 -2.59 -8.25 -6.21
C VAL A 23 -3.91 -7.95 -5.54
N GLY A 24 -4.22 -6.68 -5.37
CA GLY A 24 -5.44 -6.22 -4.75
C GLY A 24 -5.99 -4.99 -5.44
N ALA A 25 -7.29 -4.84 -5.40
CA ALA A 25 -7.98 -3.63 -5.81
C ALA A 25 -9.02 -3.28 -4.74
N GLU A 26 -9.19 -1.98 -4.50
CA GLU A 26 -10.12 -1.44 -3.54
C GLU A 26 -10.83 -0.24 -4.19
N LEU A 27 -12.16 -0.25 -4.16
CA LEU A 27 -13.01 0.83 -4.60
C LEU A 27 -13.79 1.36 -3.40
N THR A 28 -13.60 2.63 -3.10
CA THR A 28 -14.33 3.35 -2.06
C THR A 28 -15.18 4.44 -2.70
N HIS A 29 -16.49 4.42 -2.47
CA HIS A 29 -17.43 5.46 -2.88
C HIS A 29 -17.89 6.24 -1.65
N SER A 30 -17.77 7.57 -1.66
CA SER A 30 -18.34 8.44 -0.63
C SER A 30 -19.62 9.09 -1.17
N PHE A 31 -20.74 8.84 -0.50
CA PHE A 31 -22.05 9.38 -0.85
C PHE A 31 -22.13 10.90 -0.61
N SER A 32 -21.49 11.42 0.46
CA SER A 32 -21.52 12.85 0.77
C SER A 32 -20.72 13.70 -0.22
N SER A 33 -19.60 13.20 -0.73
CA SER A 33 -18.76 13.92 -1.71
C SER A 33 -19.06 13.52 -3.16
N ASN A 34 -19.82 12.44 -3.36
CA ASN A 34 -20.03 11.78 -4.65
C ASN A 34 -18.72 11.35 -5.33
N GLU A 35 -17.66 11.13 -4.56
CA GLU A 35 -16.35 10.79 -5.09
C GLU A 35 -16.08 9.29 -5.04
N ASN A 36 -15.39 8.79 -6.07
CA ASN A 36 -14.94 7.41 -6.16
C ASN A 36 -13.42 7.36 -6.04
N THR A 37 -12.92 6.57 -5.09
CA THR A 37 -11.50 6.27 -4.91
C THR A 37 -11.25 4.84 -5.35
N LEU A 38 -10.54 4.66 -6.46
CA LEU A 38 -10.06 3.34 -6.88
C LEU A 38 -8.58 3.24 -6.55
N THR A 39 -8.21 2.24 -5.75
CA THR A 39 -6.84 1.91 -5.38
C THR A 39 -6.50 0.52 -5.92
N ILE A 40 -5.36 0.40 -6.60
CA ILE A 40 -4.82 -0.87 -7.06
C ILE A 40 -3.47 -1.05 -6.38
N GLY A 41 -3.25 -2.24 -5.83
CA GLY A 41 -2.04 -2.58 -5.10
C GLY A 41 -1.48 -3.92 -5.52
N THR A 42 -0.18 -4.07 -5.31
CA THR A 42 0.54 -5.33 -5.45
C THR A 42 1.50 -5.50 -4.29
N GLN A 43 1.71 -6.74 -3.90
CA GLN A 43 2.77 -7.13 -3.00
C GLN A 43 3.55 -8.29 -3.61
N HIS A 44 4.83 -8.33 -3.28
CA HIS A 44 5.73 -9.38 -3.74
C HIS A 44 6.84 -9.58 -2.71
N ALA A 45 7.18 -10.84 -2.40
CA ALA A 45 8.40 -11.14 -1.65
C ALA A 45 9.54 -11.31 -2.64
N LEU A 46 10.58 -10.47 -2.50
CA LEU A 46 11.81 -10.58 -3.28
C LEU A 46 12.66 -11.75 -2.79
N ASP A 47 12.64 -11.98 -1.48
CA ASP A 47 13.30 -13.07 -0.79
C ASP A 47 12.52 -13.38 0.51
N PRO A 48 12.87 -14.44 1.28
CA PRO A 48 12.16 -14.79 2.52
C PRO A 48 12.16 -13.71 3.60
N LEU A 49 13.09 -12.75 3.54
CA LEU A 49 13.28 -11.67 4.50
C LEU A 49 12.82 -10.31 3.96
N THR A 50 12.68 -10.14 2.64
CA THR A 50 12.40 -8.86 1.99
C THR A 50 11.10 -8.91 1.21
N SER A 51 10.19 -8.00 1.54
CA SER A 51 8.93 -7.80 0.83
C SER A 51 8.80 -6.38 0.31
N VAL A 52 8.17 -6.26 -0.85
CA VAL A 52 7.81 -4.98 -1.45
C VAL A 52 6.31 -4.90 -1.62
N LYS A 53 5.77 -3.70 -1.44
CA LYS A 53 4.38 -3.37 -1.67
C LYS A 53 4.32 -2.09 -2.47
N ALA A 54 3.47 -2.05 -3.48
CA ALA A 54 3.20 -0.84 -4.23
C ALA A 54 1.69 -0.68 -4.34
N ARG A 55 1.22 0.56 -4.30
CA ARG A 55 -0.18 0.90 -4.56
C ARG A 55 -0.26 2.21 -5.32
N VAL A 56 -1.31 2.33 -6.12
CA VAL A 56 -1.64 3.56 -6.85
C VAL A 56 -3.15 3.78 -6.72
N ASN A 57 -3.56 5.04 -6.62
CA ASN A 57 -4.98 5.38 -6.66
C ASN A 57 -5.30 6.30 -7.86
N ASN A 58 -6.60 6.42 -8.16
CA ASN A 58 -7.11 7.26 -9.25
C ASN A 58 -6.91 8.77 -9.02
N TYR A 59 -6.49 9.20 -7.83
CA TYR A 59 -6.07 10.58 -7.57
C TYR A 59 -4.62 10.86 -7.97
N GLY A 60 -3.91 9.89 -8.57
CA GLY A 60 -2.51 10.03 -8.95
C GLY A 60 -1.55 9.85 -7.78
N ARG A 61 -2.01 9.33 -6.63
CA ARG A 61 -1.11 9.03 -5.52
C ARG A 61 -0.53 7.63 -5.71
N ALA A 62 0.78 7.57 -5.91
CA ALA A 62 1.54 6.34 -5.92
C ALA A 62 2.27 6.19 -4.58
N SER A 63 2.18 5.03 -3.94
CA SER A 63 2.94 4.69 -2.75
C SER A 63 3.71 3.39 -2.98
N ALA A 64 4.94 3.33 -2.47
CA ALA A 64 5.75 2.13 -2.44
C ALA A 64 6.29 1.93 -1.01
N LEU A 65 6.49 0.67 -0.64
CA LEU A 65 7.05 0.28 0.63
C LEU A 65 7.93 -0.95 0.42
N ILE A 66 9.10 -0.92 1.02
CA ILE A 66 10.00 -2.06 1.15
C ILE A 66 10.18 -2.36 2.62
N GLN A 67 10.05 -3.62 2.98
CA GLN A 67 10.22 -4.12 4.33
C GLN A 67 11.21 -5.26 4.31
N HIS A 68 12.27 -5.14 5.10
CA HIS A 68 13.36 -6.10 5.20
C HIS A 68 13.53 -6.58 6.64
N GLU A 69 13.57 -7.90 6.83
CA GLU A 69 13.84 -8.56 8.10
C GLU A 69 15.35 -8.75 8.29
N TRP A 70 15.98 -7.82 9.00
CA TRP A 70 17.44 -7.83 9.24
C TRP A 70 17.86 -8.76 10.38
N ARG A 71 16.95 -9.06 11.31
CA ARG A 71 17.09 -10.07 12.38
C ARG A 71 15.75 -10.77 12.58
N PRO A 72 15.70 -11.99 13.15
CA PRO A 72 14.45 -12.70 13.36
C PRO A 72 13.38 -11.83 14.00
N LYS A 73 12.27 -11.63 13.28
CA LYS A 73 11.12 -10.81 13.69
C LYS A 73 11.41 -9.30 13.91
N SER A 74 12.59 -8.81 13.57
CA SER A 74 12.94 -7.39 13.58
C SER A 74 12.95 -6.86 12.15
N LEU A 75 12.18 -5.80 11.91
CA LEU A 75 11.85 -5.33 10.57
C LEU A 75 12.30 -3.90 10.39
N PHE A 76 12.92 -3.65 9.25
CA PHE A 76 13.25 -2.32 8.77
C PHE A 76 12.35 -2.01 7.57
N THR A 77 11.67 -0.87 7.61
CA THR A 77 10.68 -0.49 6.60
C THR A 77 11.00 0.90 6.07
N ILE A 78 11.15 1.00 4.75
CA ILE A 78 11.21 2.28 4.03
C ILE A 78 9.93 2.40 3.21
N SER A 79 9.27 3.55 3.31
CA SER A 79 8.11 3.88 2.50
C SER A 79 8.29 5.20 1.76
N GLY A 80 7.66 5.29 0.60
CA GLY A 80 7.64 6.48 -0.23
C GLY A 80 6.23 6.69 -0.77
N GLU A 81 5.79 7.95 -0.82
CA GLU A 81 4.54 8.34 -1.45
C GLU A 81 4.77 9.58 -2.31
N VAL A 82 4.29 9.52 -3.55
CA VAL A 82 4.38 10.59 -4.55
C VAL A 82 2.99 10.88 -5.07
N ASP A 83 2.67 12.17 -5.18
CA ASP A 83 1.47 12.65 -5.86
C ASP A 83 1.84 13.02 -7.30
N THR A 84 1.45 12.19 -8.27
CA THR A 84 1.79 12.38 -9.69
C THR A 84 1.00 13.50 -10.35
N ARG A 85 -0.09 14.00 -9.72
CA ARG A 85 -0.81 15.19 -10.19
C ARG A 85 -0.18 16.48 -9.70
N ALA A 86 0.60 16.40 -8.63
CA ALA A 86 1.37 17.49 -8.07
C ALA A 86 2.84 17.08 -7.99
N ILE A 87 3.47 16.76 -9.14
CA ILE A 87 4.89 16.38 -9.23
C ILE A 87 5.82 17.44 -8.65
N GLU A 88 5.39 18.71 -8.63
CA GLU A 88 6.10 19.81 -7.98
C GLU A 88 6.12 19.70 -6.44
N LYS A 89 5.25 18.88 -5.84
CA LYS A 89 5.25 18.60 -4.40
C LYS A 89 6.29 17.53 -4.08
N SER A 90 7.05 17.78 -3.02
CA SER A 90 8.04 16.83 -2.49
C SER A 90 7.41 15.47 -2.18
N ALA A 91 8.11 14.41 -2.55
CA ALA A 91 7.80 13.05 -2.14
C ALA A 91 7.79 12.93 -0.61
N LYS A 92 6.84 12.18 -0.07
CA LYS A 92 6.85 11.80 1.35
C LYS A 92 7.66 10.53 1.49
N ILE A 93 8.62 10.55 2.41
CA ILE A 93 9.46 9.39 2.72
C ILE A 93 9.24 9.05 4.19
N GLY A 94 9.00 7.77 4.47
CA GLY A 94 8.84 7.24 5.81
C GLY A 94 9.90 6.19 6.11
N LEU A 95 10.36 6.16 7.35
CA LEU A 95 11.26 5.14 7.87
C LEU A 95 10.67 4.59 9.15
N ALA A 96 10.64 3.26 9.28
CA ALA A 96 10.21 2.59 10.50
C ALA A 96 11.15 1.42 10.83
N LEU A 97 11.39 1.25 12.12
CA LEU A 97 12.15 0.13 12.68
C LEU A 97 11.28 -0.54 13.75
N ALA A 98 10.97 -1.82 13.55
CA ALA A 98 10.29 -2.65 14.53
C ALA A 98 11.30 -3.64 15.10
N LEU A 99 11.50 -3.61 16.41
CA LEU A 99 12.40 -4.52 17.11
C LEU A 99 11.57 -5.52 17.89
N LYS A 100 11.93 -6.80 17.80
CA LYS A 100 11.50 -7.78 18.79
C LYS A 100 12.68 -8.16 19.71
N PRO A 101 12.44 -8.22 21.03
CA PRO A 101 13.45 -8.63 22.00
C PRO A 101 13.88 -10.08 21.78
#